data_AF-A0A427ANQ7-F1
#
_entry.id   AF-A0A427ANQ7-F1
#
_cell.length_a   1.000
_cell.length_b   1.000
_cell.length_c   1.000
_cell.angle_alpha   90.00
_cell.angle_beta   90.00
_cell.angle_gamma   90.00
#
_symmetry.space_group_name_H-M   'P 1'
#
loop_
_entity.id
_entity.type
_entity.pdbx_description
1 polymer ?
#
loop_
_entity_poly.entity_id
_entity_poly.type
_entity_poly.pdbx_seq_one_letter_code
_entity_poly.pdbx_strand_id
1 'polypeptide(L)'
;MCFVTGHHESWWSLKASLVSIPKGRLLTRIAYAQGHTFQPLLGPKSKRSTSDIWDLVRLDTSETDTMARFAAGALRRLVLVLVLVPLLLVESRLDPIRLPSDRAEKPINGDGDAVGTRWAVLIAGSNGYYNYRHQADVCHAYQVLKKGGLQDENIIVFMYDDIANNEDNPRPGVIINDPQGEDVYAGVPKDYVGDDVNVNNFFAVLLGNKTALSGGSGKVVNSGPNDHIFIFYSDHGGPGVLG
;
A
#
# COMPACT_ATOMS: atom_id res chain seq x y z
N MET A 1 35.48 -4.31 0.26
CA MET A 1 34.89 -3.73 1.48
C MET A 1 34.77 -2.23 1.25
N CYS A 2 33.58 -1.77 0.86
CA CYS A 2 33.26 -0.35 0.78
C CYS A 2 32.09 -0.10 1.71
N PHE A 3 32.32 0.72 2.73
CA PHE A 3 31.28 1.29 3.57
C PHE A 3 30.74 2.53 2.88
N VAL A 4 29.42 2.58 2.69
CA VAL A 4 28.71 3.85 2.52
C VAL A 4 27.80 3.96 3.72
N THR A 5 28.23 4.77 4.70
CA THR A 5 27.39 5.22 5.81
C THR A 5 26.48 6.32 5.31
N GLY A 6 25.17 6.15 5.48
CA GLY A 6 24.17 7.17 5.18
C GLY A 6 22.86 6.82 5.86
N HIS A 7 22.77 7.18 7.15
CA HIS A 7 21.51 7.19 7.90
C HIS A 7 20.53 8.17 7.24
N HIS A 8 19.45 7.64 6.67
CA HIS A 8 18.12 8.25 6.77
C HIS A 8 17.07 7.18 6.45
N GLU A 9 16.43 6.66 7.49
CA GLU A 9 15.26 5.80 7.35
C GLU A 9 14.14 6.60 6.68
N SER A 10 13.81 6.26 5.44
CA SER A 10 12.54 6.62 4.82
C SER A 10 11.85 5.33 4.39
N TRP A 11 10.94 4.90 5.25
CA TRP A 11 10.01 3.81 5.00
C TRP A 11 9.07 4.23 3.86
N TRP A 12 9.35 3.82 2.62
CA TRP A 12 8.38 3.91 1.55
C TRP A 12 7.49 2.68 1.60
N SER A 13 6.23 2.90 1.99
CA SER A 13 5.20 1.86 2.05
C SER A 13 4.85 1.38 0.63
N LEU A 14 5.13 0.11 0.34
CA LEU A 14 4.71 -0.58 -0.88
C LEU A 14 3.18 -0.53 -1.01
N LYS A 15 2.68 0.09 -2.09
CA LYS A 15 1.25 0.01 -2.46
C LYS A 15 1.10 -0.89 -3.68
N ALA A 16 0.89 -2.17 -3.45
CA ALA A 16 0.29 -3.04 -4.45
C ALA A 16 -1.21 -2.71 -4.55
N SER A 17 -1.68 -2.32 -5.73
CA SER A 17 -3.12 -2.11 -5.97
C SER A 17 -3.65 -3.27 -6.80
N LEU A 18 -4.54 -4.08 -6.24
CA LEU A 18 -5.27 -5.10 -6.98
C LEU A 18 -6.38 -4.42 -7.76
N VAL A 19 -6.23 -4.29 -9.08
CA VAL A 19 -7.28 -3.71 -9.94
C VAL A 19 -7.93 -4.82 -10.74
N SER A 20 -9.18 -5.16 -10.40
CA SER A 20 -10.05 -5.97 -11.26
C SER A 20 -10.72 -5.06 -12.29
N ILE A 21 -10.37 -5.21 -13.57
CA ILE A 21 -10.94 -4.42 -14.67
C ILE A 21 -11.87 -5.31 -15.52
N PRO A 22 -13.20 -5.16 -15.40
CA PRO A 22 -14.13 -5.72 -16.38
C PRO A 22 -13.99 -4.98 -17.71
N LYS A 23 -14.03 -5.71 -18.85
CA LYS A 23 -14.07 -5.09 -20.19
C LYS A 23 -15.23 -4.10 -20.29
N GLY A 24 -14.95 -2.86 -20.74
CA GLY A 24 -15.97 -1.93 -21.26
C GLY A 24 -16.38 -0.73 -20.40
N ARG A 25 -15.63 -0.32 -19.37
CA ARG A 25 -15.90 0.94 -18.66
C ARG A 25 -14.73 1.92 -18.66
N LEU A 26 -15.03 3.16 -19.07
CA LEU A 26 -14.16 4.32 -18.98
C LEU A 26 -14.01 4.76 -17.50
N LEU A 27 -12.79 5.10 -17.10
CA LEU A 27 -12.38 5.51 -15.75
C LEU A 27 -13.18 6.72 -15.25
N THR A 28 -13.70 6.65 -14.02
CA THR A 28 -13.96 7.86 -13.23
C THR A 28 -13.70 7.59 -11.76
N ARG A 29 -12.86 8.46 -11.17
CA ARG A 29 -12.58 8.69 -9.74
C ARG A 29 -11.33 8.00 -9.16
N ILE A 30 -10.25 8.77 -9.16
CA ILE A 30 -9.20 8.71 -8.14
C ILE A 30 -9.57 9.76 -7.07
N ALA A 31 -9.79 9.34 -5.84
CA ALA A 31 -9.98 10.23 -4.70
C ALA A 31 -8.62 10.46 -4.03
N TYR A 32 -8.25 11.72 -3.85
CA TYR A 32 -7.06 12.16 -3.14
C TYR A 32 -7.46 12.61 -1.73
N ALA A 33 -6.85 12.06 -0.69
CA ALA A 33 -7.07 12.48 0.69
C ALA A 33 -5.75 12.96 1.29
N GLN A 34 -5.63 14.28 1.48
CA GLN A 34 -4.60 14.92 2.30
C GLN A 34 -5.23 15.32 3.64
N GLY A 35 -4.71 14.77 4.73
CA GLY A 35 -5.08 15.16 6.09
C GLY A 35 -4.03 16.08 6.68
N HIS A 36 -4.41 17.32 7.00
CA HIS A 36 -3.68 18.18 7.93
C HIS A 36 -4.66 18.90 8.85
N THR A 37 -4.45 18.73 10.15
CA THR A 37 -5.17 19.33 11.29
C THR A 37 -4.69 20.75 11.57
N PHE A 38 -5.61 21.68 11.81
CA PHE A 38 -5.34 23.03 12.33
C PHE A 38 -5.88 23.17 13.76
N GLN A 39 -5.05 23.69 14.68
CA GLN A 39 -5.44 24.17 16.02
C GLN A 39 -5.94 25.63 15.95
N PRO A 40 -6.77 26.07 16.91
CA PRO A 40 -6.86 27.48 17.29
C PRO A 40 -6.35 27.74 18.72
N LEU A 41 -5.49 28.75 18.84
CA LEU A 41 -5.02 29.40 20.07
C LEU A 41 -5.94 30.56 20.45
N LEU A 42 -6.40 30.67 21.70
CA LEU A 42 -6.68 31.95 22.39
C LEU A 42 -6.56 31.78 23.92
N GLY A 43 -5.87 32.71 24.59
CA GLY A 43 -5.86 32.94 26.05
C GLY A 43 -6.11 34.43 26.36
N PRO A 44 -5.75 34.97 27.54
CA PRO A 44 -6.29 34.66 28.88
C PRO A 44 -6.59 35.94 29.73
N LYS A 45 -6.78 35.75 31.06
CA LYS A 45 -6.73 36.70 32.22
C LYS A 45 -8.10 37.28 32.66
N SER A 46 -8.43 37.59 33.92
CA SER A 46 -7.89 37.49 35.30
C SER A 46 -8.94 38.22 36.20
N LYS A 47 -9.23 37.95 37.47
CA LYS A 47 -8.54 38.33 38.73
C LYS A 47 -9.51 38.06 39.92
N ARG A 48 -8.95 37.81 41.11
CA ARG A 48 -9.61 37.81 42.45
C ARG A 48 -9.94 39.24 42.91
N SER A 49 -10.87 39.39 43.86
CA SER A 49 -10.66 40.02 45.20
C SER A 49 -12.01 40.08 45.97
N THR A 50 -12.11 39.53 47.18
CA THR A 50 -12.22 40.22 48.51
C THR A 50 -13.44 41.13 48.62
N SER A 51 -14.23 41.19 49.67
CA SER A 51 -14.33 40.57 50.99
C SER A 51 -15.57 41.25 51.64
N ASP A 52 -15.89 40.89 52.87
CA ASP A 52 -16.59 41.74 53.84
C ASP A 52 -18.10 41.45 54.03
N ILE A 53 -18.47 40.67 55.06
CA ILE A 53 -18.47 40.98 56.51
C ILE A 53 -19.86 41.54 56.91
N TRP A 54 -20.72 40.65 57.42
CA TRP A 54 -21.54 40.70 58.64
C TRP A 54 -22.93 40.17 58.20
N ASP A 55 -23.75 39.39 58.88
CA ASP A 55 -23.87 39.08 60.29
C ASP A 55 -24.97 38.02 60.46
N LEU A 56 -24.85 37.29 61.56
CA LEU A 56 -25.92 36.77 62.41
C LEU A 56 -27.03 35.85 61.84
N VAL A 57 -27.08 34.68 62.48
CA VAL A 57 -28.25 33.82 62.69
C VAL A 57 -28.72 33.07 61.44
N ARG A 58 -28.16 31.88 61.23
CA ARG A 58 -28.99 30.69 61.04
C ARG A 58 -28.18 29.40 61.14
N LEU A 59 -28.74 28.46 61.88
CA LEU A 59 -28.34 27.07 61.94
C LEU A 59 -28.62 26.36 60.61
N ASP A 60 -27.76 25.38 60.33
CA ASP A 60 -28.00 24.17 59.55
C ASP A 60 -27.84 24.24 58.01
N THR A 61 -27.27 23.15 57.46
CA THR A 61 -26.91 22.84 56.05
C THR A 61 -25.48 23.18 55.57
N SER A 62 -24.46 22.45 56.04
CA SER A 62 -23.15 22.39 55.34
C SER A 62 -22.67 20.98 54.99
N GLU A 63 -23.36 19.91 55.42
CA GLU A 63 -22.97 18.55 55.07
C GLU A 63 -23.70 17.99 53.83
N THR A 64 -24.87 18.52 53.47
CA THR A 64 -25.68 17.98 52.36
C THR A 64 -25.22 18.48 50.97
N ASP A 65 -24.63 19.67 50.88
CA ASP A 65 -24.30 20.31 49.60
C ASP A 65 -22.94 19.85 49.03
N THR A 66 -22.00 19.48 49.90
CA THR A 66 -20.71 18.92 49.51
C THR A 66 -20.90 17.52 48.90
N MET A 67 -21.70 16.67 49.56
CA MET A 67 -22.00 15.33 49.07
C MET A 67 -22.80 15.33 47.76
N ALA A 68 -23.75 16.25 47.58
CA ALA A 68 -24.51 16.38 46.34
C ALA A 68 -23.63 16.77 45.13
N ARG A 69 -22.64 17.64 45.34
CA ARG A 69 -21.67 18.04 44.31
C ARG A 69 -20.69 16.93 43.93
N PHE A 70 -20.23 16.13 44.89
CA PHE A 70 -19.43 14.94 44.61
C PHE A 70 -20.24 13.85 43.91
N ALA A 71 -21.48 13.60 44.34
CA ALA A 71 -22.37 12.62 43.74
C ALA A 71 -22.75 12.99 42.30
N ALA A 72 -23.07 14.26 42.03
CA ALA A 72 -23.37 14.73 40.67
C ALA A 72 -22.13 14.67 39.75
N GLY A 73 -20.93 14.96 40.27
CA GLY A 73 -19.68 14.83 39.53
C GLY A 73 -19.32 13.38 39.20
N ALA A 74 -19.52 12.46 40.16
CA ALA A 74 -19.34 11.03 39.97
C ALA A 74 -20.34 10.46 38.96
N LEU A 75 -21.62 10.86 39.03
CA LEU A 75 -22.66 10.44 38.10
C LEU A 75 -22.41 10.96 36.69
N ARG A 76 -21.95 12.21 36.54
CA ARG A 76 -21.59 12.78 35.22
C ARG A 76 -20.37 12.10 34.61
N ARG A 77 -19.38 11.71 35.42
CA ARG A 77 -18.23 10.90 34.97
C ARG A 77 -18.65 9.48 34.61
N LEU A 78 -19.57 8.88 35.38
CA LEU A 78 -20.10 7.55 35.12
C LEU A 78 -20.92 7.52 33.82
N VAL A 79 -21.76 8.52 33.58
CA VAL A 79 -22.52 8.66 32.32
C VAL A 79 -21.58 8.89 31.14
N LEU A 80 -20.52 9.70 31.31
CA LEU A 80 -19.52 9.89 30.25
C LEU A 80 -18.78 8.58 29.92
N VAL A 81 -18.43 7.78 30.92
CA VAL A 81 -17.80 6.45 30.74
C VAL A 81 -18.80 5.47 30.11
N LEU A 82 -20.05 5.44 30.57
CA LEU A 82 -21.10 4.56 30.05
C LEU A 82 -21.54 4.92 28.62
N VAL A 83 -21.30 6.15 28.15
CA VAL A 83 -21.60 6.57 26.76
C VAL A 83 -20.36 6.49 25.86
N LEU A 84 -19.17 6.87 26.34
CA LEU A 84 -17.95 6.84 25.53
C LEU A 84 -17.33 5.45 25.40
N VAL A 85 -17.44 4.58 26.41
CA VAL A 85 -16.87 3.21 26.35
C VAL A 85 -17.58 2.34 25.31
N PRO A 86 -18.92 2.34 25.19
CA PRO A 86 -19.60 1.64 24.09
C PRO A 86 -19.26 2.25 22.72
N LEU A 87 -19.06 3.56 22.63
CA LEU A 87 -18.68 4.23 21.37
C LEU A 87 -17.26 3.81 20.92
N LEU A 88 -16.31 3.69 21.85
CA LEU A 88 -14.96 3.14 21.60
C LEU A 88 -14.98 1.63 21.28
N LEU A 89 -15.96 0.88 21.81
CA LEU A 89 -16.18 -0.53 21.48
C LEU A 89 -16.89 -0.73 20.11
N VAL A 90 -17.59 0.28 19.60
CA VAL A 90 -18.16 0.28 18.25
C VAL A 90 -17.09 0.63 17.19
N GLU A 91 -16.16 1.54 17.51
CA GLU A 91 -15.05 1.92 16.62
C GLU A 91 -14.00 0.81 16.43
N SER A 92 -13.93 -0.16 17.35
CA SER A 92 -13.07 -1.34 17.23
C SER A 92 -13.65 -2.45 16.34
N ARG A 93 -14.76 -2.19 15.66
CA ARG A 93 -15.32 -3.01 14.57
C ARG A 93 -15.03 -2.46 13.17
N LEU A 94 -13.95 -1.69 13.00
CA LEU A 94 -13.31 -1.63 11.70
C LEU A 94 -12.63 -2.99 11.50
N ASP A 95 -13.34 -3.90 10.84
CA ASP A 95 -12.76 -5.13 10.34
C ASP A 95 -11.45 -4.75 9.64
N PRO A 96 -10.28 -5.27 10.08
CA PRO A 96 -9.05 -5.05 9.33
C PRO A 96 -9.30 -5.52 7.90
N ILE A 97 -8.86 -4.73 6.92
CA ILE A 97 -8.95 -5.08 5.50
C ILE A 97 -8.32 -6.48 5.35
N ARG A 98 -9.16 -7.51 5.26
CA ARG A 98 -8.71 -8.88 5.06
C ARG A 98 -8.14 -8.95 3.66
N LEU A 99 -6.85 -9.23 3.56
CA LEU A 99 -6.24 -9.55 2.28
C LEU A 99 -6.82 -10.90 1.81
N PRO A 100 -6.89 -11.15 0.49
CA PRO A 100 -7.32 -12.44 -0.03
C PRO A 100 -6.57 -13.65 0.58
N SER A 101 -5.32 -13.44 1.04
CA SER A 101 -4.50 -14.44 1.75
C SER A 101 -4.96 -14.78 3.18
N ASP A 102 -5.79 -13.93 3.80
CA ASP A 102 -6.23 -14.11 5.20
C ASP A 102 -7.51 -14.96 5.30
N ARG A 103 -8.07 -15.37 4.16
CA ARG A 103 -8.98 -16.51 4.13
C ARG A 103 -8.13 -17.74 4.40
N ALA A 104 -8.35 -18.40 5.55
CA ALA A 104 -7.79 -19.71 5.81
C ALA A 104 -8.22 -20.66 4.68
N GLU A 105 -7.38 -20.77 3.66
CA GLU A 105 -7.53 -21.78 2.63
C GLU A 105 -7.17 -23.13 3.26
N LYS A 106 -8.18 -24.02 3.25
CA LYS A 106 -7.97 -25.45 3.40
C LYS A 106 -6.85 -25.85 2.42
N PRO A 107 -5.88 -26.71 2.80
CA PRO A 107 -4.79 -27.05 1.91
C PRO A 107 -5.37 -27.63 0.63
N ILE A 108 -5.18 -26.90 -0.48
CA ILE A 108 -5.62 -27.31 -1.80
C ILE A 108 -4.65 -28.41 -2.23
N ASN A 109 -5.07 -29.66 -2.04
CA ASN A 109 -4.61 -30.74 -2.89
C ASN A 109 -4.98 -30.36 -4.32
N GLY A 110 -4.00 -30.42 -5.22
CA GLY A 110 -4.04 -29.79 -6.54
C GLY A 110 -5.33 -29.98 -7.34
N ASP A 111 -5.61 -28.94 -8.12
CA ASP A 111 -6.59 -28.83 -9.21
C ASP A 111 -8.07 -28.73 -8.76
N GLY A 112 -8.69 -27.53 -8.84
CA GLY A 112 -10.14 -27.46 -8.65
C GLY A 112 -10.89 -26.12 -8.60
N ASP A 113 -10.42 -25.07 -7.91
CA ASP A 113 -11.38 -24.02 -7.46
C ASP A 113 -11.13 -22.57 -7.93
N ALA A 114 -10.07 -22.31 -8.71
CA ALA A 114 -9.94 -21.02 -9.40
C ALA A 114 -10.57 -21.12 -10.80
N VAL A 115 -11.79 -20.61 -10.96
CA VAL A 115 -12.43 -20.52 -12.28
C VAL A 115 -11.69 -19.47 -13.10
N GLY A 116 -10.71 -19.87 -13.91
CA GLY A 116 -9.99 -19.00 -14.86
C GLY A 116 -8.46 -19.01 -14.73
N THR A 117 -7.79 -18.49 -15.75
CA THR A 117 -6.32 -18.38 -15.81
C THR A 117 -5.86 -17.16 -15.02
N ARG A 118 -4.75 -17.28 -14.28
CA ARG A 118 -4.10 -16.16 -13.61
C ARG A 118 -2.99 -15.60 -14.49
N TRP A 119 -3.06 -14.31 -14.76
CA TRP A 119 -2.12 -13.52 -15.55
C TRP A 119 -1.40 -12.50 -14.67
N ALA A 120 -0.19 -12.15 -15.06
CA ALA A 120 0.55 -11.06 -14.46
C ALA A 120 1.24 -10.18 -15.51
N VAL A 121 1.27 -8.87 -15.27
CA VAL A 121 2.09 -7.90 -16.01
C VAL A 121 2.98 -7.18 -15.01
N LEU A 122 4.29 -7.36 -15.13
CA LEU A 122 5.29 -6.80 -14.22
C LEU A 122 6.13 -5.78 -14.97
N ILE A 123 6.22 -4.55 -14.47
CA ILE A 123 6.83 -3.42 -15.20
C ILE A 123 7.79 -2.65 -14.31
N ALA A 124 9.03 -2.48 -14.80
CA ALA A 124 9.98 -1.51 -14.32
C ALA A 124 10.00 -0.34 -15.30
N GLY A 125 9.60 0.85 -14.85
CA GLY A 125 9.47 2.05 -15.69
C GLY A 125 10.77 2.81 -15.97
N SER A 126 11.89 2.41 -15.36
CA SER A 126 13.17 3.08 -15.58
C SER A 126 14.34 2.14 -15.82
N ASN A 127 15.43 2.79 -16.24
CA ASN A 127 16.72 2.21 -16.57
C ASN A 127 17.84 2.95 -15.85
N GLY A 128 19.08 2.50 -16.06
CA GLY A 128 20.29 2.99 -15.43
C GLY A 128 20.52 2.39 -14.05
N TYR A 129 21.79 2.17 -13.70
CA TYR A 129 22.17 1.47 -12.47
C TYR A 129 21.70 2.19 -11.18
N TYR A 130 21.57 3.52 -11.20
CA TYR A 130 20.97 4.28 -10.08
C TYR A 130 19.51 3.91 -9.78
N ASN A 131 18.83 3.28 -10.73
CA ASN A 131 17.44 2.81 -10.63
C ASN A 131 17.34 1.29 -10.45
N TYR A 132 18.45 0.61 -10.11
CA TYR A 132 18.56 -0.82 -9.84
C TYR A 132 17.32 -1.44 -9.16
N ARG A 133 16.83 -0.77 -8.11
CA ARG A 133 15.71 -1.23 -7.26
C ARG A 133 14.42 -1.53 -8.04
N HIS A 134 14.12 -0.80 -9.12
CA HIS A 134 12.86 -0.97 -9.84
C HIS A 134 12.84 -2.29 -10.63
N GLN A 135 13.95 -2.64 -11.28
CA GLN A 135 14.09 -3.93 -11.97
C GLN A 135 14.28 -5.08 -10.96
N ALA A 136 14.95 -4.84 -9.83
CA ALA A 136 15.05 -5.82 -8.75
C ALA A 136 13.68 -6.16 -8.14
N ASP A 137 12.80 -5.18 -7.94
CA ASP A 137 11.42 -5.39 -7.49
C ASP A 137 10.63 -6.26 -8.47
N VAL A 138 10.74 -5.97 -9.78
CA VAL A 138 10.07 -6.75 -10.83
C VAL A 138 10.57 -8.20 -10.88
N CYS A 139 11.90 -8.38 -10.83
CA CYS A 139 12.52 -9.71 -10.78
C CYS A 139 12.03 -10.48 -9.54
N HIS A 140 11.99 -9.84 -8.38
CA HIS A 140 11.51 -10.46 -7.15
C HIS A 140 10.01 -10.80 -7.22
N ALA A 141 9.18 -9.91 -7.75
CA ALA A 141 7.75 -10.18 -7.98
C ALA A 141 7.54 -11.38 -8.91
N TYR A 142 8.35 -11.52 -9.97
CA TYR A 142 8.34 -12.71 -10.82
C TYR A 142 8.63 -13.97 -10.02
N GLN A 143 9.68 -13.98 -9.18
CA GLN A 143 10.01 -15.16 -8.36
C GLN A 143 8.85 -15.55 -7.42
N VAL A 144 8.18 -14.57 -6.81
CA VAL A 144 7.02 -14.82 -5.95
C VAL A 144 5.88 -15.46 -6.73
N LEU A 145 5.53 -14.92 -7.91
CA LEU A 145 4.46 -15.46 -8.75
C LEU A 145 4.78 -16.84 -9.30
N LYS A 146 6.03 -17.05 -9.73
CA LYS A 146 6.52 -18.34 -10.21
C LYS A 146 6.46 -19.41 -9.12
N LYS A 147 6.92 -19.09 -7.90
CA LYS A 147 6.78 -19.96 -6.71
C LYS A 147 5.32 -20.22 -6.36
N GLY A 148 4.43 -19.25 -6.61
CA GLY A 148 2.96 -19.37 -6.47
C GLY A 148 2.27 -20.17 -7.57
N GLY A 149 3.02 -20.72 -8.53
CA GLY A 149 2.50 -21.61 -9.58
C GLY A 149 1.96 -20.91 -10.83
N LEU A 150 2.21 -19.61 -11.04
CA LEU A 150 1.97 -18.99 -12.35
C LEU A 150 3.02 -19.49 -13.36
N GLN A 151 2.56 -19.77 -14.57
CA GLN A 151 3.40 -20.20 -15.69
C GLN A 151 3.95 -18.99 -16.46
N ASP A 152 5.13 -19.12 -17.07
CA ASP A 152 5.82 -18.00 -17.73
C ASP A 152 5.04 -17.48 -18.94
N GLU A 153 4.25 -18.33 -19.59
CA GLU A 153 3.32 -17.96 -20.66
C GLU A 153 2.28 -16.92 -20.22
N ASN A 154 1.99 -16.85 -18.91
CA ASN A 154 0.98 -15.95 -18.34
C ASN A 154 1.61 -14.81 -17.51
N ILE A 155 2.93 -14.73 -17.43
CA ILE A 155 3.65 -13.61 -16.82
C ILE A 155 4.35 -12.82 -17.92
N ILE A 156 3.93 -11.57 -18.11
CA ILE A 156 4.54 -10.65 -19.07
C ILE A 156 5.47 -9.71 -18.29
N VAL A 157 6.73 -9.64 -18.69
CA VAL A 157 7.74 -8.80 -18.01
C VAL A 157 8.25 -7.67 -18.91
N PHE A 158 8.15 -6.44 -18.39
CA PHE A 158 8.76 -5.24 -18.91
C PHE A 158 9.89 -4.81 -17.97
N MET A 159 11.12 -4.83 -18.46
CA MET A 159 12.27 -4.26 -17.74
C MET A 159 13.36 -3.91 -18.72
N TYR A 160 14.06 -2.79 -18.54
CA TYR A 160 15.04 -2.34 -19.52
C TYR A 160 16.21 -3.33 -19.71
N ASP A 161 16.48 -4.16 -18.71
CA ASP A 161 17.46 -5.26 -18.71
C ASP A 161 18.93 -4.81 -18.77
N ASP A 162 19.21 -3.61 -18.24
CA ASP A 162 20.52 -2.97 -18.21
C ASP A 162 21.21 -3.03 -16.84
N ILE A 163 20.70 -3.86 -15.91
CA ILE A 163 21.19 -3.96 -14.54
C ILE A 163 22.10 -5.17 -14.32
N ALA A 164 21.68 -6.37 -14.75
CA ALA A 164 22.39 -7.60 -14.44
C ALA A 164 23.84 -7.60 -14.95
N ASN A 165 24.08 -7.03 -16.14
CA ASN A 165 25.40 -6.95 -16.76
C ASN A 165 25.96 -5.53 -16.82
N ASN A 166 25.45 -4.62 -15.98
CA ASN A 166 25.96 -3.27 -15.89
C ASN A 166 27.43 -3.27 -15.40
N GLU A 167 28.25 -2.33 -15.89
CA GLU A 167 29.65 -2.18 -15.44
C GLU A 167 29.77 -1.89 -13.95
N ASP A 168 28.77 -1.20 -13.37
CA ASP A 168 28.71 -0.90 -11.95
C ASP A 168 28.20 -2.07 -11.10
N ASN A 169 27.72 -3.16 -11.72
CA ASN A 169 27.25 -4.33 -10.99
C ASN A 169 28.43 -5.18 -10.48
N PRO A 170 28.68 -5.26 -9.16
CA PRO A 170 29.79 -6.03 -8.62
C PRO A 170 29.61 -7.55 -8.78
N ARG A 171 28.41 -8.01 -9.16
CA ARG A 171 28.05 -9.41 -9.38
C ARG A 171 27.35 -9.56 -10.73
N PRO A 172 28.10 -9.56 -11.85
CA PRO A 172 27.52 -9.69 -13.18
C PRO A 172 26.59 -10.91 -13.31
N GLY A 173 25.46 -10.72 -13.98
CA GLY A 173 24.41 -11.73 -14.16
C GLY A 173 23.49 -11.93 -12.96
N VAL A 174 23.70 -11.22 -11.85
CA VAL A 174 22.89 -11.35 -10.62
C VAL A 174 22.19 -10.04 -10.28
N ILE A 175 20.93 -10.14 -9.86
CA ILE A 175 20.19 -9.05 -9.22
C ILE A 175 19.62 -9.58 -7.90
N ILE A 176 19.97 -8.95 -6.79
CA ILE A 176 19.33 -9.18 -5.47
C ILE A 176 18.32 -8.08 -5.15
N ASN A 177 17.25 -8.39 -4.41
CA ASN A 177 16.27 -7.41 -3.90
C ASN A 177 16.22 -7.35 -2.35
N ASP A 178 17.20 -7.96 -1.69
CA ASP A 178 17.43 -7.91 -0.24
C ASP A 178 18.96 -7.99 0.00
N PRO A 179 19.54 -7.27 0.98
CA PRO A 179 20.98 -7.27 1.22
C PRO A 179 21.60 -8.66 1.47
N GLN A 180 20.82 -9.60 2.02
CA GLN A 180 21.21 -10.99 2.26
C GLN A 180 20.41 -11.96 1.37
N GLY A 181 19.68 -11.44 0.38
CA GLY A 181 18.83 -12.20 -0.51
C GLY A 181 19.59 -12.99 -1.58
N GLU A 182 18.89 -13.97 -2.13
CA GLU A 182 19.34 -14.73 -3.28
C GLU A 182 19.17 -13.92 -4.59
N ASP A 183 19.71 -14.45 -5.69
CA ASP A 183 19.46 -13.91 -7.01
C ASP A 183 17.96 -14.01 -7.36
N VAL A 184 17.40 -12.90 -7.82
CA VAL A 184 16.02 -12.82 -8.33
C VAL A 184 15.97 -12.69 -9.85
N TYR A 185 17.10 -12.50 -10.54
CA TYR A 185 17.15 -12.27 -11.99
C TYR A 185 17.03 -13.56 -12.81
N ALA A 186 17.63 -14.66 -12.34
CA ALA A 186 17.62 -15.91 -13.07
C ALA A 186 16.20 -16.39 -13.40
N GLY A 187 16.01 -16.74 -14.67
CA GLY A 187 14.73 -17.26 -15.18
C GLY A 187 13.65 -16.21 -15.44
N VAL A 188 13.88 -14.92 -15.13
CA VAL A 188 12.91 -13.85 -15.44
C VAL A 188 12.79 -13.68 -16.96
N PRO A 189 11.58 -13.82 -17.56
CA PRO A 189 11.36 -13.63 -18.99
C PRO A 189 11.79 -12.24 -19.48
N LYS A 190 12.27 -12.16 -20.72
CA LYS A 190 12.65 -10.91 -21.39
C LYS A 190 11.62 -10.56 -22.47
N ASP A 191 10.37 -10.32 -22.05
CA ASP A 191 9.29 -10.09 -23.01
C ASP A 191 9.43 -8.74 -23.71
N TYR A 192 9.71 -7.68 -22.94
CA TYR A 192 9.94 -6.35 -23.45
C TYR A 192 11.13 -5.74 -22.70
N VAL A 193 12.22 -5.51 -23.43
CA VAL A 193 13.50 -5.02 -22.89
C VAL A 193 14.02 -3.84 -23.70
N GLY A 194 14.91 -3.03 -23.11
CA GLY A 194 15.37 -1.79 -23.74
C GLY A 194 14.22 -0.90 -24.17
N ASP A 195 14.27 -0.41 -25.41
CA ASP A 195 13.27 0.52 -25.97
C ASP A 195 11.88 -0.11 -26.20
N ASP A 196 11.77 -1.44 -26.09
CA ASP A 196 10.47 -2.12 -26.10
C ASP A 196 9.69 -1.92 -24.79
N VAL A 197 10.35 -1.40 -23.74
CA VAL A 197 9.70 -0.87 -22.53
C VAL A 197 9.13 0.51 -22.83
N ASN A 198 7.96 0.52 -23.45
CA ASN A 198 7.28 1.76 -23.83
C ASN A 198 5.76 1.69 -23.64
N VAL A 199 5.14 2.87 -23.63
CA VAL A 199 3.71 3.07 -23.39
C VAL A 199 2.83 2.32 -24.40
N ASN A 200 3.22 2.29 -25.68
CA ASN A 200 2.43 1.63 -26.73
C ASN A 200 2.40 0.11 -26.52
N ASN A 201 3.55 -0.51 -26.26
CA ASN A 201 3.65 -1.93 -25.95
C ASN A 201 2.90 -2.26 -24.66
N PHE A 202 3.02 -1.43 -23.62
CA PHE A 202 2.30 -1.64 -22.36
C PHE A 202 0.78 -1.67 -22.58
N PHE A 203 0.21 -0.69 -23.28
CA PHE A 203 -1.23 -0.69 -23.57
C PHE A 203 -1.64 -1.84 -24.50
N ALA A 204 -0.84 -2.16 -25.51
CA ALA A 204 -1.09 -3.29 -26.41
C ALA A 204 -1.11 -4.63 -25.64
N VAL A 205 -0.22 -4.82 -24.67
CA VAL A 205 -0.20 -5.99 -23.79
C VAL A 205 -1.47 -6.08 -22.95
N LEU A 206 -1.87 -4.99 -22.29
CA LEU A 206 -3.08 -4.98 -21.45
C LEU A 206 -4.36 -5.23 -22.26
N LEU A 207 -4.39 -4.78 -23.52
CA LEU A 207 -5.53 -4.96 -24.41
C LEU A 207 -5.52 -6.32 -25.14
N GLY A 208 -4.48 -7.13 -24.97
CA GLY A 208 -4.32 -8.38 -25.71
C GLY A 208 -4.10 -8.17 -27.22
N ASN A 209 -3.62 -7.00 -27.64
CA ASN A 209 -3.52 -6.61 -29.05
C ASN A 209 -2.09 -6.80 -29.59
N LYS A 210 -1.79 -8.02 -30.08
CA LYS A 210 -0.47 -8.34 -30.63
C LYS A 210 -0.08 -7.49 -31.84
N THR A 211 -1.04 -7.06 -32.65
CA THR A 211 -0.77 -6.29 -33.88
C THR A 211 -0.38 -4.83 -33.62
N ALA A 212 -0.61 -4.33 -32.41
CA ALA A 212 -0.22 -2.97 -32.00
C ALA A 212 1.17 -2.90 -31.34
N LEU A 213 1.86 -4.03 -31.21
CA LEU A 213 3.21 -4.08 -30.65
C LEU A 213 4.24 -3.55 -31.66
N SER A 214 5.24 -2.82 -31.16
CA SER A 214 6.36 -2.33 -31.96
C SER A 214 7.62 -3.21 -31.88
N GLY A 215 7.63 -4.23 -31.01
CA GLY A 215 8.74 -5.14 -30.76
C GLY A 215 8.47 -6.10 -29.60
N GLY A 216 9.52 -6.64 -28.98
CA GLY A 216 9.45 -7.62 -27.90
C GLY A 216 9.06 -9.04 -28.33
N SER A 217 8.73 -9.89 -27.35
CA SER A 217 8.43 -11.31 -27.55
C SER A 217 7.08 -11.58 -28.22
N GLY A 218 6.20 -10.58 -28.28
CA GLY A 218 4.82 -10.72 -28.74
C GLY A 218 3.84 -11.28 -27.70
N LYS A 219 4.29 -11.50 -26.45
CA LYS A 219 3.45 -11.99 -25.36
C LYS A 219 2.53 -10.86 -24.84
N VAL A 220 1.23 -11.10 -24.87
CA VAL A 220 0.20 -10.16 -24.40
C VAL A 220 -0.74 -10.86 -23.44
N VAL A 221 -1.52 -10.09 -22.67
CA VAL A 221 -2.58 -10.66 -21.82
C VAL A 221 -3.73 -11.10 -22.70
N ASN A 222 -3.73 -12.37 -23.11
CA ASN A 222 -4.79 -12.97 -23.92
C ASN A 222 -5.84 -13.63 -23.03
N SER A 223 -6.43 -12.85 -22.12
CA SER A 223 -7.28 -13.34 -21.05
C SER A 223 -8.74 -13.56 -21.46
N GLY A 224 -9.36 -14.60 -20.91
CA GLY A 224 -10.80 -14.87 -20.94
C GLY A 224 -11.61 -14.08 -19.91
N PRO A 225 -12.96 -14.20 -19.91
CA PRO A 225 -13.85 -13.44 -19.03
C PRO A 225 -13.77 -13.83 -17.54
N ASN A 226 -13.25 -15.02 -17.23
CA ASN A 226 -13.10 -15.51 -15.86
C ASN A 226 -11.66 -15.38 -15.35
N ASP A 227 -10.75 -14.91 -16.19
CA ASP A 227 -9.34 -14.83 -15.84
C ASP A 227 -9.07 -13.68 -14.87
N HIS A 228 -7.99 -13.81 -14.11
CA HIS A 228 -7.55 -12.82 -13.14
C HIS A 228 -6.24 -12.19 -13.61
N ILE A 229 -6.13 -10.87 -13.57
CA ILE A 229 -4.94 -10.15 -14.00
C ILE A 229 -4.37 -9.40 -12.81
N PHE A 230 -3.11 -9.66 -12.49
CA PHE A 230 -2.31 -8.87 -11.55
C PHE A 230 -1.39 -7.93 -12.34
N ILE A 231 -1.35 -6.65 -11.96
CA ILE A 231 -0.45 -5.67 -12.59
C ILE A 231 0.41 -5.07 -11.49
N PHE A 232 1.72 -5.13 -11.68
CA PHE A 232 2.70 -4.54 -10.78
C PHE A 232 3.60 -3.59 -11.55
N TYR A 233 3.71 -2.37 -11.05
CA TYR A 233 4.53 -1.31 -11.62
C TYR A 233 5.46 -0.79 -10.52
N SER A 234 6.77 -0.80 -10.76
CA SER A 234 7.78 -0.20 -9.89
C SER A 234 8.60 0.80 -10.69
N ASP A 235 8.51 2.08 -10.33
CA ASP A 235 9.36 3.14 -10.86
C ASP A 235 9.19 4.45 -10.07
N HIS A 236 9.79 5.52 -10.58
CA HIS A 236 9.41 6.90 -10.36
C HIS A 236 7.97 7.20 -10.77
N GLY A 237 7.46 8.32 -10.25
CA GLY A 237 6.17 8.86 -10.62
C GLY A 237 6.02 10.31 -10.17
N GLY A 238 4.99 10.96 -10.71
CA GLY A 238 4.58 12.31 -10.34
C GLY A 238 3.06 12.44 -10.34
N PRO A 239 2.52 13.62 -10.01
CA PRO A 239 1.09 13.85 -10.06
C PRO A 239 0.51 13.59 -11.46
N GLY A 240 -0.26 12.50 -11.61
CA GLY A 240 -0.90 12.13 -12.87
C GLY A 240 0.01 11.51 -13.93
N VAL A 241 1.25 11.15 -13.59
CA VAL A 241 2.22 10.57 -14.53
C VAL A 241 3.04 9.47 -13.87
N LEU A 242 3.30 8.40 -14.62
CA LEU A 242 4.28 7.35 -14.29
C LEU A 242 5.46 7.50 -15.25
N GLY A 243 6.66 7.13 -14.79
CA GLY A 243 7.89 7.20 -15.58
C GLY A 243 7.91 6.33 -16.83
#